data_AF-A0A2A2QJ32-F1
#
_entry.id   AF-A0A2A2QJ32-F1
#
_cell.length_a   1.000
_cell.length_b   1.000
_cell.length_c   1.000
_cell.angle_alpha   90.00
_cell.angle_beta   90.00
_cell.angle_gamma   90.00
#
_symmetry.space_group_name_H-M   'P 1'
#
loop_
_entity.id
_entity.type
_entity.pdbx_description
1 polymer ?
#
loop_
_entity_poly.entity_id
_entity_poly.type
_entity_poly.pdbx_seq_one_letter_code
_entity_poly.pdbx_strand_id
1 'polypeptide(L)'
;MKSLRILGIGLVLGWFGVAFAQEEKKKEQNLSFGKVQELEMDLVSVPDSVGTGGKPAPAVEDSKATQEGRWLRIDVPFSTTNKFTPEVKFKFYLEGYEVVPNPEAGKKDVEKFVVLTGEATYRDVPAGKKHYAGVFLPPASVLRFAGTKSGGEQDWAKSMMNLKVEATEAGAPVEEVFDLQSTKEKGPSGRGGKKDEQWNKSADAQELSGALLPIYDTPFWPKDYKRYPQPKKP
;
A
#
# COMPACT_ATOMS: atom_id res chain seq x y z
N MET A 1 -40.36 27.71 63.47
CA MET A 1 -41.07 29.00 63.28
C MET A 1 -40.06 30.13 63.41
N LYS A 2 -40.08 31.08 62.45
CA LYS A 2 -39.45 32.42 62.49
C LYS A 2 -37.91 32.47 62.56
N SER A 3 -37.26 32.74 61.42
CA SER A 3 -36.52 34.00 61.25
C SER A 3 -36.07 34.14 59.79
N LEU A 4 -36.67 35.12 59.12
CA LEU A 4 -36.18 35.75 57.90
C LEU A 4 -35.64 37.11 58.35
N ARG A 5 -34.49 37.57 57.82
CA ARG A 5 -34.29 38.93 57.30
C ARG A 5 -32.82 39.15 56.88
N ILE A 6 -32.54 39.20 55.56
CA ILE A 6 -32.29 40.37 54.67
C ILE A 6 -30.77 40.59 54.46
N LEU A 7 -30.32 40.59 53.19
CA LEU A 7 -29.77 41.73 52.43
C LEU A 7 -28.68 41.28 51.45
N GLY A 8 -28.84 41.62 50.18
CA GLY A 8 -27.85 41.40 49.15
C GLY A 8 -28.42 41.52 47.74
N ILE A 9 -28.90 42.71 47.40
CA ILE A 9 -29.30 43.08 46.03
C ILE A 9 -28.06 43.06 45.13
N GLY A 10 -28.15 42.36 44.00
CA GLY A 10 -27.16 42.36 42.93
C GLY A 10 -27.79 41.85 41.64
N LEU A 11 -28.55 42.72 40.99
CA LEU A 11 -29.19 42.49 39.70
C LEU A 11 -28.16 42.78 38.60
N VAL A 12 -27.70 41.75 37.88
CA VAL A 12 -27.02 41.92 36.59
C VAL A 12 -27.68 40.99 35.57
N LEU A 13 -28.42 41.62 34.68
CA LEU A 13 -28.88 41.11 33.39
C LEU A 13 -27.67 40.65 32.57
N GLY A 14 -27.74 39.46 31.96
CA GLY A 14 -26.68 39.04 31.05
C GLY A 14 -26.92 37.67 30.44
N TRP A 15 -27.67 37.66 29.34
CA TRP A 15 -27.62 36.75 28.19
C TRP A 15 -27.46 35.24 28.38
N PHE A 16 -28.41 34.55 27.72
CA PHE A 16 -28.30 33.18 27.23
C PHE A 16 -26.93 32.89 26.60
N GLY A 17 -26.02 32.34 27.40
CA GLY A 17 -24.89 31.56 26.90
C GLY A 17 -25.32 30.11 26.74
N VAL A 18 -26.09 29.82 25.69
CA VAL A 18 -26.11 28.45 25.16
C VAL A 18 -24.70 28.22 24.65
N ALA A 19 -23.89 27.54 25.46
CA ALA A 19 -22.64 26.98 24.99
C ALA A 19 -23.03 25.99 23.88
N PHE A 20 -22.98 26.44 22.64
CA PHE A 20 -22.80 25.55 21.51
C PHE A 20 -21.44 24.90 21.73
N ALA A 21 -21.43 23.79 22.45
CA ALA A 21 -20.46 22.74 22.24
C ALA A 21 -20.67 22.32 20.79
N GLN A 22 -19.97 23.02 19.88
CA GLN A 22 -19.77 22.55 18.54
C GLN A 22 -18.88 21.32 18.72
N GLU A 23 -19.54 20.18 18.91
CA GLU A 23 -18.96 18.87 18.70
C GLU A 23 -18.33 18.96 17.31
N GLU A 24 -17.01 19.15 17.28
CA GLU A 24 -16.23 18.96 16.07
C GLU A 24 -16.50 17.53 15.67
N LYS A 25 -17.48 17.33 14.79
CA LYS A 25 -17.63 16.10 14.03
C LYS A 25 -16.29 15.94 13.36
N LYS A 26 -15.45 15.09 13.96
CA LYS A 26 -14.19 14.61 13.40
C LYS A 26 -14.50 14.31 11.95
N LYS A 27 -14.02 15.17 11.05
CA LYS A 27 -14.35 15.11 9.63
C LYS A 27 -14.03 13.68 9.22
N GLU A 28 -15.05 12.89 8.86
CA GLU A 28 -14.83 11.50 8.49
C GLU A 28 -13.78 11.51 7.38
N GLN A 29 -12.67 10.82 7.62
CA GLN A 29 -11.55 10.74 6.69
C GLN A 29 -12.09 10.20 5.37
N ASN A 30 -11.89 10.93 4.27
CA ASN A 30 -12.47 10.53 2.99
C ASN A 30 -11.89 9.20 2.51
N LEU A 31 -10.57 9.08 2.51
CA LEU A 31 -9.86 7.86 2.16
C LEU A 31 -9.66 6.99 3.39
N SER A 32 -9.94 5.68 3.27
CA SER A 32 -9.50 4.69 4.25
C SER A 32 -8.97 3.44 3.56
N PHE A 33 -7.99 2.78 4.18
CA PHE A 33 -7.48 1.52 3.66
C PHE A 33 -8.42 0.36 4.00
N GLY A 34 -8.42 -0.64 3.13
CA GLY A 34 -9.12 -1.90 3.36
C GLY A 34 -8.36 -2.80 4.34
N LYS A 35 -8.94 -3.96 4.63
CA LYS A 35 -8.32 -4.92 5.56
C LYS A 35 -7.12 -5.60 4.91
N VAL A 36 -6.15 -6.01 5.73
CA VAL A 36 -4.99 -6.79 5.25
C VAL A 36 -5.41 -8.09 4.56
N GLN A 37 -6.52 -8.71 4.95
CA GLN A 37 -7.03 -9.94 4.30
C GLN A 37 -7.58 -9.70 2.89
N GLU A 38 -7.81 -8.46 2.50
CA GLU A 38 -8.28 -8.06 1.17
C GLU A 38 -7.11 -7.66 0.24
N LEU A 39 -5.87 -7.67 0.75
CA LEU A 39 -4.64 -7.54 -0.05
C LEU A 39 -4.53 -8.70 -1.03
N GLU A 40 -4.26 -8.40 -2.29
CA GLU A 40 -3.85 -9.40 -3.27
C GLU A 40 -2.38 -9.19 -3.62
N MET A 41 -1.59 -10.25 -3.49
CA MET A 41 -0.18 -10.25 -3.84
C MET A 41 0.20 -11.57 -4.50
N ASP A 42 0.28 -11.55 -5.83
CA ASP A 42 0.38 -12.77 -6.63
C ASP A 42 1.45 -12.64 -7.71
N LEU A 43 2.15 -13.74 -7.99
CA LEU A 43 2.92 -13.85 -9.22
C LEU A 43 1.96 -14.05 -10.40
N VAL A 44 2.07 -13.27 -11.46
CA VAL A 44 1.17 -13.30 -12.62
C VAL A 44 1.98 -13.29 -13.92
N SER A 45 1.46 -14.02 -14.91
CA SER A 45 2.00 -14.00 -16.27
C SER A 45 1.40 -12.85 -17.06
N VAL A 46 2.12 -12.31 -18.04
CA VAL A 46 1.55 -11.34 -18.98
C VAL A 46 0.51 -12.07 -19.83
N PRO A 47 -0.74 -11.58 -19.93
CA PRO A 47 -1.74 -12.18 -20.79
C PRO A 47 -1.32 -12.11 -22.26
N ASP A 48 -1.61 -13.15 -23.05
CA ASP A 48 -1.27 -13.27 -24.48
C ASP A 48 -1.84 -12.15 -25.39
N SER A 49 -2.62 -11.23 -24.83
CA SER A 49 -3.31 -10.15 -25.55
C SER A 49 -2.45 -8.91 -25.82
N VAL A 50 -1.13 -8.97 -25.65
CA VAL A 50 -0.23 -7.96 -26.22
C VAL A 50 -0.07 -8.26 -27.71
N GLY A 51 -0.70 -7.44 -28.55
CA GLY A 51 -0.67 -7.56 -30.01
C GLY A 51 0.71 -7.29 -30.62
N THR A 52 1.70 -8.08 -30.29
CA THR A 52 2.95 -8.16 -31.05
C THR A 52 2.74 -9.14 -32.19
N GLY A 53 2.81 -8.68 -33.44
CA GLY A 53 2.78 -9.51 -34.65
C GLY A 53 3.99 -10.44 -34.83
N GLY A 54 4.68 -10.79 -33.73
CA GLY A 54 5.70 -11.83 -33.66
C GLY A 54 5.09 -13.06 -33.01
N LYS A 55 5.53 -14.25 -33.43
CA LYS A 55 5.08 -15.55 -32.88
C LYS A 55 4.93 -15.46 -31.36
N PRO A 56 3.75 -15.81 -30.81
CA PRO A 56 3.58 -15.84 -29.37
C PRO A 56 4.64 -16.75 -28.76
N ALA A 57 5.29 -16.30 -27.68
CA ALA A 57 5.98 -17.23 -26.80
C ALA A 57 4.94 -18.28 -26.37
N PRO A 58 5.27 -19.57 -26.37
CA PRO A 58 4.29 -20.61 -26.06
C PRO A 58 3.67 -20.32 -24.70
N ALA A 59 2.33 -20.24 -24.68
CA ALA A 59 1.54 -20.13 -23.46
C ALA A 59 1.91 -21.32 -22.57
N VAL A 60 2.69 -21.05 -21.54
CA VAL A 60 2.95 -22.04 -20.52
C VAL A 60 1.74 -22.00 -19.58
N GLU A 61 0.67 -22.67 -20.00
CA GLU A 61 -0.42 -23.16 -19.12
C GLU A 61 0.07 -24.24 -18.14
N ASP A 62 1.38 -24.42 -18.01
CA ASP A 62 1.96 -25.24 -16.97
C ASP A 62 1.99 -24.43 -15.67
N SER A 63 1.25 -24.89 -14.67
CA SER A 63 1.46 -24.53 -13.26
C SER A 63 2.86 -24.91 -12.74
N LYS A 64 3.71 -25.45 -13.63
CA LYS A 64 5.15 -25.71 -13.50
C LYS A 64 6.05 -24.77 -14.32
N ALA A 65 5.51 -23.74 -14.99
CA ALA A 65 6.32 -22.68 -15.59
C ALA A 65 7.26 -22.13 -14.51
N THR A 66 8.56 -22.06 -14.81
CA THR A 66 9.54 -21.48 -13.90
C THR A 66 9.05 -20.09 -13.47
N GLN A 67 9.26 -19.73 -12.20
CA GLN A 67 8.90 -18.39 -11.68
C GLN A 67 9.59 -17.27 -12.49
N GLU A 68 10.63 -17.64 -13.23
CA GLU A 68 11.28 -16.86 -14.29
C GLU A 68 10.25 -16.32 -15.30
N GLY A 69 10.09 -15.00 -15.33
CA GLY A 69 9.19 -14.32 -16.27
C GLY A 69 7.84 -13.90 -15.69
N ARG A 70 7.54 -14.24 -14.42
CA ARG A 70 6.31 -13.78 -13.75
C ARG A 70 6.52 -12.42 -13.08
N TRP A 71 5.51 -11.57 -13.18
CA TRP A 71 5.43 -10.29 -12.48
C TRP A 71 4.84 -10.49 -11.11
N LEU A 72 5.31 -9.77 -10.09
CA LEU A 72 4.56 -9.67 -8.83
C LEU A 72 3.53 -8.57 -8.97
N ARG A 73 2.25 -8.89 -8.84
CA ARG A 73 1.15 -7.91 -8.74
C ARG A 73 0.82 -7.68 -7.28
N ILE A 74 0.67 -6.42 -6.88
CA ILE A 74 0.29 -6.01 -5.53
C ILE A 74 -0.90 -5.07 -5.64
N ASP A 75 -2.04 -5.45 -5.08
CA ASP A 75 -3.24 -4.62 -5.02
C ASP A 75 -3.67 -4.36 -3.59
N VAL A 76 -3.52 -3.12 -3.16
CA VAL A 76 -3.90 -2.67 -1.82
C VAL A 76 -5.34 -2.13 -1.85
N PRO A 77 -6.25 -2.70 -1.04
CA PRO A 77 -7.64 -2.27 -1.00
C PRO A 77 -7.77 -0.89 -0.35
N PHE A 78 -8.66 -0.06 -0.87
CA PHE A 78 -9.04 1.21 -0.24
C PHE A 78 -10.49 1.58 -0.55
N SER A 79 -11.00 2.57 0.19
CA SER A 79 -12.33 3.13 0.02
C SER A 79 -12.31 4.65 0.07
N THR A 80 -13.32 5.26 -0.55
CA THR A 80 -13.55 6.71 -0.54
C THR A 80 -15.01 7.00 -0.20
N THR A 81 -15.28 8.07 0.57
CA THR A 81 -16.65 8.45 0.97
C THR A 81 -17.19 9.65 0.19
N ASN A 82 -16.31 10.53 -0.27
CA ASN A 82 -16.65 11.67 -1.11
C ASN A 82 -17.18 11.19 -2.46
N LYS A 83 -18.22 11.86 -2.96
CA LYS A 83 -18.84 11.56 -4.28
C LYS A 83 -17.78 11.40 -5.37
N PHE A 84 -16.81 12.32 -5.40
CA PHE A 84 -15.61 12.24 -6.22
C PHE A 84 -14.42 12.75 -5.42
N THR A 85 -13.34 11.97 -5.40
CA THR A 85 -12.03 12.36 -4.86
C THR A 85 -11.14 12.75 -6.04
N PRO A 86 -10.73 14.03 -6.17
CA PRO A 86 -10.05 14.53 -7.37
C PRO A 86 -8.76 13.78 -7.68
N GLU A 87 -7.93 13.56 -6.67
CA GLU A 87 -6.66 12.85 -6.81
C GLU A 87 -6.33 12.11 -5.52
N VAL A 88 -5.91 10.86 -5.69
CA VAL A 88 -5.31 10.04 -4.65
C VAL A 88 -4.01 9.46 -5.18
N LYS A 89 -2.93 9.62 -4.44
CA LYS A 89 -1.63 9.01 -4.74
C LYS A 89 -1.20 8.09 -3.60
N PHE A 90 -0.76 6.90 -3.97
CA PHE A 90 -0.23 5.89 -3.07
C PHE A 90 1.25 5.71 -3.32
N LYS A 91 2.06 5.72 -2.25
CA LYS A 91 3.48 5.38 -2.29
C LYS A 91 3.70 4.04 -1.60
N PHE A 92 4.26 3.09 -2.34
CA PHE A 92 4.49 1.73 -1.91
C PHE A 92 5.93 1.56 -1.45
N TYR A 93 6.11 0.79 -0.38
CA TYR A 93 7.39 0.33 0.13
C TYR A 93 7.31 -1.18 0.31
N LEU A 94 8.09 -1.92 -0.47
CA LEU A 94 8.17 -3.37 -0.42
C LEU A 94 9.56 -3.80 0.02
N GLU A 95 9.62 -4.68 1.01
CA GLU A 95 10.87 -5.31 1.45
C GLU A 95 11.43 -6.22 0.36
N GLY A 96 12.73 -6.13 0.14
CA GLY A 96 13.48 -7.03 -0.74
C GLY A 96 14.90 -7.27 -0.24
N TYR A 97 15.55 -8.26 -0.84
CA TYR A 97 16.91 -8.66 -0.50
C TYR A 97 17.72 -8.91 -1.77
N GLU A 98 18.78 -8.15 -1.96
CA GLU A 98 19.71 -8.34 -3.07
C GLU A 98 20.89 -9.21 -2.60
N VAL A 99 21.12 -10.33 -3.29
CA VAL A 99 22.30 -11.16 -3.06
C VAL A 99 23.48 -10.52 -3.79
N VAL A 100 24.50 -10.11 -3.04
CA VAL A 100 25.73 -9.53 -3.60
C VAL A 100 26.94 -10.42 -3.28
N PRO A 101 27.88 -10.57 -4.23
CA PRO A 101 29.09 -11.34 -4.00
C PRO A 101 29.85 -10.85 -2.78
N ASN A 102 30.38 -11.78 -1.99
CA ASN A 102 31.25 -11.41 -0.90
C ASN A 102 32.56 -10.81 -1.47
N PRO A 103 33.03 -9.65 -0.99
CA PRO A 103 34.29 -9.08 -1.45
C PRO A 103 35.50 -9.96 -1.10
N GLU A 104 35.38 -10.86 -0.12
CA GLU A 104 36.40 -11.85 0.20
C GLU A 104 36.19 -13.17 -0.55
N ALA A 105 37.17 -13.52 -1.39
CA ALA A 105 37.14 -14.76 -2.16
C ALA A 105 36.99 -16.00 -1.25
N GLY A 106 36.03 -16.85 -1.57
CA GLY A 106 35.74 -18.09 -0.81
C GLY A 106 34.75 -17.93 0.34
N LYS A 107 34.26 -16.71 0.62
CA LYS A 107 33.13 -16.49 1.54
C LYS A 107 31.79 -16.52 0.80
N LYS A 108 30.74 -16.90 1.52
CA LYS A 108 29.37 -16.91 0.98
C LYS A 108 28.90 -15.49 0.67
N ASP A 109 28.14 -15.37 -0.42
CA ASP A 109 27.44 -14.14 -0.80
C ASP A 109 26.60 -13.60 0.37
N VAL A 110 26.41 -12.28 0.39
CA VAL A 110 25.72 -11.58 1.45
C VAL A 110 24.42 -10.99 0.93
N GLU A 111 23.41 -10.97 1.79
CA GLU A 111 22.13 -10.32 1.48
C GLU A 111 22.16 -8.87 1.93
N LYS A 112 21.89 -7.98 0.98
CA LYS A 112 21.65 -6.57 1.26
C LYS A 112 20.15 -6.32 1.34
N PHE A 113 19.71 -5.73 2.44
CA PHE A 113 18.34 -5.28 2.59
C PHE A 113 18.07 -4.08 1.68
N VAL A 114 17.02 -4.18 0.88
CA VAL A 114 16.55 -3.10 -0.02
C VAL A 114 15.07 -2.80 0.23
N VAL A 115 14.68 -1.56 -0.04
CA VAL A 115 13.29 -1.12 -0.01
C VAL A 115 12.92 -0.71 -1.43
N LEU A 116 12.10 -1.53 -2.07
CA LEU A 116 11.60 -1.29 -3.43
C LEU A 116 10.44 -0.31 -3.34
N THR A 117 10.53 0.83 -4.03
CA THR A 117 9.48 1.85 -3.98
C THR A 117 8.89 2.16 -5.34
N GLY A 118 7.65 2.65 -5.32
CA GLY A 118 6.91 3.10 -6.50
C GLY A 118 5.63 3.81 -6.10
N GLU A 119 5.02 4.51 -7.06
CA GLU A 119 3.82 5.31 -6.82
C GLU A 119 2.71 4.94 -7.79
N ALA A 120 1.47 4.91 -7.30
CA ALA A 120 0.27 4.81 -8.13
C ALA A 120 -0.61 6.04 -7.88
N THR A 121 -0.99 6.74 -8.96
CA THR A 121 -1.85 7.92 -8.88
C THR A 121 -3.17 7.65 -9.57
N TYR A 122 -4.26 8.03 -8.93
CA TYR A 122 -5.62 7.86 -9.39
C TYR A 122 -6.33 9.21 -9.38
N ARG A 123 -7.15 9.44 -10.41
CA ARG A 123 -7.94 10.66 -10.57
C ARG A 123 -9.42 10.34 -10.64
N ASP A 124 -10.22 11.30 -10.20
CA ASP A 124 -11.69 11.26 -10.23
C ASP A 124 -12.24 9.97 -9.60
N VAL A 125 -11.70 9.59 -8.43
CA VAL A 125 -12.07 8.34 -7.76
C VAL A 125 -13.46 8.50 -7.14
N PRO A 126 -14.47 7.76 -7.59
CA PRO A 126 -15.82 7.88 -7.05
C PRO A 126 -15.92 7.26 -5.66
N ALA A 127 -16.93 7.64 -4.89
CA ALA A 127 -17.25 6.97 -3.62
C ALA A 127 -17.42 5.45 -3.82
N GLY A 128 -16.87 4.64 -2.91
CA GLY A 128 -16.99 3.19 -3.01
C GLY A 128 -16.11 2.45 -2.02
N LYS A 129 -16.46 1.17 -1.76
CA LYS A 129 -15.78 0.29 -0.79
C LYS A 129 -14.87 -0.78 -1.42
N LYS A 130 -14.67 -0.74 -2.74
CA LYS A 130 -13.98 -1.80 -3.49
C LYS A 130 -13.02 -1.21 -4.53
N HIS A 131 -12.16 -0.32 -4.07
CA HIS A 131 -11.07 0.21 -4.90
C HIS A 131 -9.77 -0.52 -4.57
N TYR A 132 -8.86 -0.57 -5.54
CA TYR A 132 -7.56 -1.20 -5.39
C TYR A 132 -6.48 -0.29 -5.97
N ALA A 133 -5.45 -0.04 -5.17
CA ALA A 133 -4.22 0.63 -5.58
C ALA A 133 -3.21 -0.44 -6.01
N GLY A 134 -2.89 -0.48 -7.30
CA GLY A 134 -2.14 -1.56 -7.93
C GLY A 134 -0.75 -1.12 -8.41
N VAL A 135 0.27 -1.88 -8.03
CA VAL A 135 1.65 -1.77 -8.55
C VAL A 135 2.20 -3.15 -8.89
N PHE A 136 3.25 -3.18 -9.71
CA PHE A 136 3.84 -4.40 -10.24
C PHE A 136 5.36 -4.39 -10.08
N LEU A 137 5.94 -5.53 -9.71
CA LEU A 137 7.39 -5.75 -9.75
C LEU A 137 7.75 -6.53 -11.03
N PRO A 138 8.65 -6.01 -11.89
CA PRO A 138 9.10 -6.71 -13.09
C PRO A 138 9.78 -8.05 -12.79
N PRO A 139 9.71 -9.05 -13.70
CA PRO A 139 10.28 -10.37 -13.46
C PRO A 139 11.77 -10.34 -13.09
N ALA A 140 12.57 -9.50 -13.75
CA ALA A 140 13.99 -9.36 -13.41
C ALA A 140 14.21 -8.88 -11.96
N SER A 141 13.35 -7.98 -11.48
CA SER A 141 13.39 -7.47 -10.10
C SER A 141 12.86 -8.51 -9.11
N VAL A 142 11.81 -9.25 -9.47
CA VAL A 142 11.30 -10.40 -8.70
C VAL A 142 12.43 -11.42 -8.47
N LEU A 143 13.21 -11.73 -9.51
CA LEU A 143 14.36 -12.64 -9.39
C LEU A 143 15.50 -12.05 -8.55
N ARG A 144 15.85 -10.79 -8.79
CA ARG A 144 17.01 -10.13 -8.16
C ARG A 144 16.83 -9.89 -6.66
N PHE A 145 15.62 -9.55 -6.24
CA PHE A 145 15.36 -9.05 -4.87
C PHE A 145 14.67 -10.07 -3.95
N ALA A 146 14.58 -11.34 -4.36
CA ALA A 146 13.91 -12.38 -3.58
C ALA A 146 14.71 -12.83 -2.34
N GLY A 147 16.00 -12.49 -2.27
CA GLY A 147 16.95 -13.04 -1.31
C GLY A 147 17.37 -14.48 -1.62
N THR A 148 18.15 -15.04 -0.70
CA THR A 148 18.71 -16.38 -0.69
C THR A 148 17.85 -17.27 0.21
N LYS A 149 17.15 -18.23 -0.39
CA LYS A 149 16.45 -19.27 0.39
C LYS A 149 17.01 -20.66 0.08
N SER A 150 17.08 -21.49 1.12
CA SER A 150 17.32 -22.92 0.99
C SER A 150 16.15 -23.56 0.23
N GLY A 151 16.32 -23.84 -1.06
CA GLY A 151 15.32 -24.53 -1.89
C GLY A 151 14.87 -23.79 -3.15
N GLY A 152 15.34 -22.56 -3.39
CA GLY A 152 15.11 -21.85 -4.67
C GLY A 152 13.71 -21.27 -4.91
N GLU A 153 12.76 -21.42 -3.98
CA GLU A 153 11.44 -20.79 -4.08
C GLU A 153 11.49 -19.29 -3.74
N GLN A 154 10.94 -18.45 -4.61
CA GLN A 154 10.76 -17.02 -4.35
C GLN A 154 9.46 -16.77 -3.59
N ASP A 155 9.58 -16.15 -2.42
CA ASP A 155 8.50 -16.09 -1.43
C ASP A 155 7.68 -14.79 -1.50
N TRP A 156 7.49 -14.29 -2.72
CA TRP A 156 6.71 -13.08 -2.95
C TRP A 156 5.21 -13.32 -2.70
N ALA A 157 4.69 -14.49 -3.09
CA ALA A 157 3.25 -14.77 -3.13
C ALA A 157 2.62 -15.20 -1.80
N LYS A 158 3.37 -15.23 -0.68
CA LYS A 158 2.85 -15.68 0.64
C LYS A 158 2.84 -14.59 1.71
N SER A 159 2.88 -13.31 1.33
CA SER A 159 2.95 -12.20 2.32
C SER A 159 4.13 -12.32 3.29
N MET A 160 5.21 -12.91 2.80
CA MET A 160 6.43 -13.17 3.57
C MET A 160 7.39 -11.98 3.55
N MET A 161 7.17 -11.04 2.64
CA MET A 161 7.80 -9.72 2.65
C MET A 161 6.93 -8.71 3.39
N ASN A 162 7.58 -7.72 4.01
CA ASN A 162 6.90 -6.54 4.53
C ASN A 162 6.40 -5.64 3.39
N LEU A 163 5.21 -5.08 3.56
CA LEU A 163 4.59 -4.11 2.66
C LEU A 163 4.01 -2.97 3.48
N LYS A 164 4.33 -1.74 3.09
CA LYS A 164 3.78 -0.51 3.65
C LYS A 164 3.33 0.41 2.54
N VAL A 165 2.17 1.05 2.69
CA VAL A 165 1.63 2.00 1.72
C VAL A 165 1.14 3.26 2.42
N GLU A 166 1.70 4.37 2.01
CA GLU A 166 1.31 5.72 2.43
C GLU A 166 0.43 6.34 1.35
N ALA A 167 -0.59 7.12 1.74
CA ALA A 167 -1.48 7.78 0.81
C ALA A 167 -1.44 9.31 0.96
N THR A 168 -1.70 9.99 -0.14
CA THR A 168 -1.94 11.44 -0.19
C THR A 168 -3.25 11.70 -0.96
N GLU A 169 -4.10 12.56 -0.42
CA GLU A 169 -5.35 13.01 -1.03
C GLU A 169 -5.21 14.49 -1.38
N ALA A 170 -5.33 14.82 -2.68
CA ALA A 170 -5.18 16.19 -3.19
C ALA A 170 -3.91 16.91 -2.66
N GLY A 171 -2.81 16.16 -2.52
CA GLY A 171 -1.52 16.65 -2.01
C GLY A 171 -1.38 16.69 -0.48
N ALA A 172 -2.44 16.42 0.28
CA ALA A 172 -2.38 16.30 1.73
C ALA A 172 -2.11 14.85 2.16
N PRO A 173 -1.21 14.58 3.13
CA PRO A 173 -0.99 13.23 3.63
C PRO A 173 -2.23 12.70 4.34
N VAL A 174 -2.53 11.43 4.08
CA VAL A 174 -3.53 10.68 4.84
C VAL A 174 -2.86 10.10 6.08
N GLU A 175 -3.46 10.28 7.26
CA GLU A 175 -2.88 9.81 8.53
C GLU A 175 -2.80 8.29 8.61
N GLU A 176 -3.79 7.60 8.03
CA GLU A 176 -3.80 6.15 7.96
C GLU A 176 -2.74 5.64 6.99
N VAL A 177 -2.09 4.53 7.36
CA VAL A 177 -1.08 3.83 6.56
C VAL A 177 -1.50 2.37 6.49
N PHE A 178 -1.43 1.77 5.30
CA PHE A 178 -1.58 0.33 5.17
C PHE A 178 -0.24 -0.34 5.51
N ASP A 179 -0.22 -1.20 6.51
CA ASP A 179 0.95 -2.00 6.86
C ASP A 179 0.53 -3.46 7.07
N LEU A 180 1.10 -4.33 6.24
CA LEU A 180 0.80 -5.76 6.18
C LEU A 180 1.08 -6.48 7.51
N GLN A 181 2.07 -6.04 8.28
CA GLN A 181 2.46 -6.69 9.53
C GLN A 181 2.10 -5.86 10.78
N SER A 182 1.37 -4.75 10.64
CA SER A 182 0.95 -3.85 11.73
C SER A 182 0.41 -4.53 13.00
N THR A 183 -0.28 -5.66 12.86
CA THR A 183 -0.88 -6.38 13.99
C THR A 183 0.08 -7.35 14.69
N LYS A 184 1.22 -7.67 14.06
CA LYS A 184 2.21 -8.62 14.55
C LYS A 184 3.34 -7.91 15.30
N GLU A 185 3.99 -8.65 16.20
CA GLU A 185 5.15 -8.12 16.93
C GLU A 185 6.35 -7.86 16.02
N LYS A 186 6.56 -8.75 15.04
CA LYS A 186 7.56 -8.63 13.99
C LYS A 186 7.08 -9.33 12.72
N GLY A 187 7.54 -8.87 11.55
CA GLY A 187 7.30 -9.54 10.28
C GLY A 187 8.12 -10.85 10.13
N PRO A 188 7.85 -11.64 9.08
CA PRO A 188 8.51 -12.93 8.85
C PRO A 188 10.03 -12.83 8.68
N SER A 189 10.52 -11.73 8.11
CA SER A 189 11.95 -11.41 8.00
C SER A 189 12.60 -11.00 9.32
N GLY A 190 11.81 -10.81 10.38
CA GLY A 190 12.23 -10.19 11.63
C GLY A 190 12.13 -8.65 11.65
N ARG A 191 11.92 -8.02 10.50
CA ARG A 191 11.62 -6.58 10.35
C ARG A 191 10.12 -6.34 10.25
N GLY A 192 9.70 -5.08 10.38
CA GLY A 192 8.29 -4.71 10.33
C GLY A 192 7.51 -5.11 11.58
N GLY A 193 6.21 -4.85 11.57
CA GLY A 193 5.35 -5.01 12.75
C GLY A 193 5.69 -3.99 13.85
N LYS A 194 5.17 -4.24 15.06
CA LYS A 194 5.25 -3.28 16.18
C LYS A 194 6.67 -2.98 16.64
N LYS A 195 7.61 -3.92 16.48
CA LYS A 195 9.02 -3.72 16.88
C LYS A 195 9.80 -2.81 15.93
N ASP A 196 9.37 -2.69 14.68
CA ASP A 196 10.09 -1.95 13.65
C ASP A 196 9.11 -1.35 12.63
N GLU A 197 8.24 -0.45 13.12
CA GLU A 197 7.19 0.18 12.30
C GLU A 197 7.74 1.06 11.17
N GLN A 198 9.00 1.48 11.27
CA GLN A 198 9.69 2.32 10.30
C GLN A 198 10.81 1.54 9.59
N TRP A 199 10.67 0.22 9.46
CA TRP A 199 11.59 -0.66 8.72
C TRP A 199 11.94 -0.12 7.33
N ASN A 200 10.97 0.54 6.67
CA ASN A 200 11.12 1.14 5.36
C ASN A 200 12.03 2.37 5.31
N LYS A 201 12.43 2.91 6.47
CA LYS A 201 13.35 4.05 6.64
C LYS A 201 14.63 3.66 7.38
N SER A 202 14.88 2.35 7.53
CA SER A 202 16.05 1.88 8.26
C SER A 202 17.36 2.33 7.59
N ALA A 203 18.40 2.63 8.37
CA ALA A 203 19.68 3.12 7.86
C ALA A 203 20.46 2.08 7.04
N ASP A 204 20.17 0.79 7.25
CA ASP A 204 20.73 -0.33 6.47
C ASP A 204 19.92 -0.64 5.21
N ALA A 205 18.79 0.04 5.00
CA ALA A 205 17.95 -0.09 3.81
C ALA A 205 18.53 0.74 2.66
N GLN A 206 18.76 0.10 1.52
CA GLN A 206 18.90 0.84 0.27
C GLN A 206 17.53 1.02 -0.39
N GLU A 207 17.05 2.26 -0.47
CA GLU A 207 15.84 2.55 -1.25
C GLU A 207 16.14 2.45 -2.75
N LEU A 208 15.29 1.70 -3.46
CA LEU A 208 15.33 1.56 -4.91
C LEU A 208 14.04 2.13 -5.49
N SER A 209 14.08 3.42 -5.82
CA SER A 209 12.94 4.14 -6.38
C SER A 209 12.62 3.73 -7.80
N GLY A 210 11.33 3.58 -8.10
CA GLY A 210 10.83 3.18 -9.41
C GLY A 210 10.96 1.68 -9.70
N ALA A 211 11.30 0.87 -8.69
CA ALA A 211 11.33 -0.58 -8.83
C ALA A 211 9.91 -1.17 -8.98
N LEU A 212 8.93 -0.57 -8.28
CA LEU A 212 7.52 -0.91 -8.40
C LEU A 212 6.88 -0.02 -9.47
N LEU A 213 6.31 -0.64 -10.49
CA LEU A 213 5.71 0.03 -11.62
C LEU A 213 4.20 0.18 -11.44
N PRO A 214 3.65 1.38 -11.61
CA PRO A 214 2.20 1.53 -11.72
C PRO A 214 1.72 0.88 -13.01
N ILE A 215 0.44 0.54 -13.05
CA ILE A 215 -0.15 -0.24 -14.15
C ILE A 215 0.08 0.31 -15.55
N TYR A 216 0.13 1.63 -15.72
CA TYR A 216 0.34 2.29 -17.01
C TYR A 216 1.76 2.15 -17.56
N ASP A 217 2.71 1.70 -16.73
CA ASP A 217 4.09 1.41 -17.10
C ASP A 217 4.34 -0.11 -17.25
N THR A 218 3.27 -0.91 -17.35
CA THR A 218 3.34 -2.37 -17.45
C THR A 218 2.77 -2.88 -18.79
N PRO A 219 3.10 -4.12 -19.21
CA PRO A 219 2.50 -4.71 -20.40
C PRO A 219 1.05 -5.20 -20.19
N PHE A 220 0.48 -5.07 -19.00
CA PHE A 220 -0.88 -5.53 -18.71
C PHE A 220 -1.92 -4.60 -19.35
N TRP A 221 -2.90 -5.18 -20.03
CA TRP A 221 -3.97 -4.37 -20.59
C TRP A 221 -4.87 -3.88 -19.45
N PRO A 222 -5.51 -2.71 -19.60
CA PRO A 222 -6.58 -2.23 -18.75
C PRO A 222 -7.57 -3.30 -18.25
N LYS A 223 -7.90 -4.32 -19.06
CA LYS A 223 -8.88 -5.35 -18.70
C LYS A 223 -8.34 -6.44 -17.75
N ASP A 224 -7.03 -6.53 -17.62
CA ASP A 224 -6.33 -7.64 -16.94
C ASP A 224 -6.10 -7.36 -15.44
N TYR A 225 -6.60 -6.23 -14.93
CA TYR A 225 -6.51 -5.85 -13.53
C TYR A 225 -7.82 -5.27 -12.99
N LYS A 226 -7.95 -5.26 -11.67
CA LYS A 226 -9.11 -4.71 -10.97
C LYS A 226 -9.14 -3.20 -11.12
N ARG A 227 -10.21 -2.69 -11.73
CA ARG A 227 -10.47 -1.25 -11.80
C ARG A 227 -11.51 -0.85 -10.77
N TYR A 228 -11.42 0.38 -10.31
CA TYR A 228 -12.56 1.05 -9.71
C TYR A 228 -13.59 1.38 -10.79
N PRO A 229 -14.90 1.40 -10.46
CA PRO A 229 -15.95 1.80 -11.40
C PRO A 229 -15.64 3.21 -11.93
N GLN A 230 -15.54 3.36 -13.24
CA GLN A 230 -15.43 4.69 -13.85
C GLN A 230 -16.83 5.31 -13.93
N PRO A 231 -16.98 6.62 -13.66
CA PRO A 231 -18.24 7.29 -13.90
C PRO A 231 -18.63 7.12 -15.37
N LYS A 232 -19.85 6.65 -15.62
CA LYS A 232 -20.39 6.68 -16.98
C LYS A 232 -20.52 8.14 -17.38
N LYS A 233 -19.98 8.53 -18.54
CA LYS A 233 -20.28 9.84 -19.12
C LYS A 233 -21.81 9.95 -19.27
N PRO A 234 -22.41 11.09 -18.89
CA PRO A 234 -23.83 11.35 -19.12
C PRO A 234 -24.18 11.30 -20.60
#